data_AF-D6NKG8-F1
#
_entry.id   AF-D6NKG8-F1
#
_cell.length_a   1.000
_cell.length_b   1.000
_cell.length_c   1.000
_cell.angle_alpha   90.00
_cell.angle_beta   90.00
_cell.angle_gamma   90.00
#
_symmetry.space_group_name_H-M   'P 1'
#
loop_
_entity.id
_entity.type
_entity.pdbx_description
1 polymer ?
#
loop_
_entity_poly.entity_id
_entity_poly.type
_entity_poly.pdbx_seq_one_letter_code
_entity_poly.pdbx_strand_id
1 'polypeptide(L)'
;VFVLVFVGWSWQMQWVLSLLVRTVNLGRYLDAEFYGRPLLSGFSVRAVERGIDAVNPEGERGFCWFTGFTWVEIAVSLAAVKKLVFDDKFYTMDQLFRGLESNWDGYEQMGLDLVNKGPKWGNEDDYVE
;
A
#
# COMPACT_ATOMS: atom_id res chain seq x y z
N VAL A 1 21.57 -10.57 -0.15
CA VAL A 1 20.72 -11.09 0.96
C VAL A 1 19.46 -10.24 1.15
N PHE A 2 19.57 -8.90 1.29
CA PHE A 2 18.39 -8.02 1.35
C PHE A 2 17.41 -8.16 0.17
N VAL A 3 17.90 -8.46 -1.03
CA VAL A 3 17.06 -8.73 -2.22
C VAL A 3 15.97 -9.78 -1.93
N LEU A 4 16.26 -10.81 -1.11
CA LEU A 4 15.26 -11.82 -0.75
C LEU A 4 14.14 -11.24 0.13
N VAL A 5 14.47 -10.32 1.04
CA VAL A 5 13.47 -9.58 1.84
C VAL A 5 12.58 -8.76 0.92
N PHE A 6 13.17 -8.04 -0.04
CA PHE A 6 12.41 -7.24 -1.00
C PHE A 6 11.52 -8.07 -1.92
N VAL A 7 11.99 -9.24 -2.38
CA VAL A 7 11.18 -10.19 -3.15
C VAL A 7 10.02 -10.73 -2.31
N GLY A 8 10.27 -11.12 -1.06
CA GLY A 8 9.23 -11.56 -0.13
C GLY A 8 8.16 -10.50 0.11
N TRP A 9 8.58 -9.26 0.35
CA TRP A 9 7.69 -8.09 0.47
C TRP A 9 6.88 -7.88 -0.81
N SER A 10 7.51 -7.93 -1.99
CA SER A 10 6.84 -7.74 -3.27
C SER A 10 5.73 -8.77 -3.51
N TRP A 11 5.96 -10.03 -3.16
CA TRP A 11 4.93 -11.07 -3.22
C TRP A 11 3.76 -10.81 -2.28
N GLN A 12 4.03 -10.41 -1.04
CA GLN A 12 2.96 -10.06 -0.09
C GLN A 12 2.15 -8.87 -0.59
N MET A 13 2.80 -7.83 -1.12
CA MET A 13 2.13 -6.67 -1.70
C MET A 13 1.28 -7.04 -2.91
N GLN A 14 1.79 -7.87 -3.83
CA GLN A 14 1.01 -8.34 -4.98
C GLN A 14 -0.24 -9.11 -4.54
N TRP A 15 -0.10 -9.98 -3.52
CA TRP A 15 -1.22 -10.74 -3.00
C TRP A 15 -2.29 -9.85 -2.37
N VAL A 16 -1.89 -8.96 -1.43
CA VAL A 16 -2.81 -8.04 -0.75
C VAL A 16 -3.50 -7.12 -1.76
N LEU A 17 -2.75 -6.49 -2.67
CA LEU A 17 -3.31 -5.60 -3.68
C LEU A 17 -4.26 -6.35 -4.63
N SER A 18 -3.94 -7.59 -5.03
CA SER A 18 -4.84 -8.40 -5.84
C SER A 18 -6.17 -8.65 -5.13
N LEU A 19 -6.13 -8.99 -3.84
CA LEU A 19 -7.32 -9.22 -3.04
C LEU A 19 -8.19 -7.96 -2.91
N LEU A 20 -7.56 -6.82 -2.60
CA LEU A 20 -8.26 -5.55 -2.41
C LEU A 20 -8.88 -5.04 -3.72
N VAL A 21 -8.13 -5.07 -4.83
CA VAL A 21 -8.61 -4.61 -6.14
C VAL A 21 -9.77 -5.47 -6.64
N ARG A 22 -9.73 -6.80 -6.43
CA ARG A 22 -10.86 -7.68 -6.77
C ARG A 22 -12.13 -7.30 -6.02
N THR A 23 -12.00 -6.96 -4.74
CA THR A 23 -13.13 -6.55 -3.89
C THR A 23 -13.74 -5.24 -4.39
N VAL A 24 -12.90 -4.25 -4.70
CA VAL A 24 -13.35 -2.96 -5.27
C VAL A 24 -14.02 -3.18 -6.63
N ASN A 25 -13.43 -3.99 -7.50
CA ASN A 25 -13.98 -4.26 -8.83
C ASN A 25 -15.33 -4.97 -8.76
N LEU A 26 -15.50 -5.93 -7.83
CA LEU A 26 -16.78 -6.58 -7.60
C LEU A 26 -17.84 -5.59 -7.14
N GLY A 27 -17.51 -4.75 -6.15
CA GLY A 27 -18.41 -3.71 -5.67
C GLY A 27 -18.85 -2.76 -6.79
N ARG A 28 -17.91 -2.32 -7.63
CA ARG A 28 -18.21 -1.46 -8.79
C ARG A 28 -19.06 -2.13 -9.86
N TYR A 29 -18.91 -3.44 -10.05
CA TYR A 29 -19.72 -4.19 -11.00
C TYR A 29 -21.18 -4.29 -10.53
N LEU A 30 -21.37 -4.52 -9.24
CA LEU A 30 -22.69 -4.69 -8.63
C LEU A 30 -23.35 -3.37 -8.21
N ASP A 31 -22.62 -2.24 -8.21
CA ASP A 31 -23.08 -0.95 -7.67
C ASP A 31 -24.43 -0.51 -8.28
N ALA A 32 -24.59 -0.69 -9.60
CA ALA A 32 -25.83 -0.32 -10.30
C ALA A 32 -27.05 -1.19 -9.92
N GLU A 33 -26.85 -2.40 -9.39
CA GLU A 33 -27.93 -3.28 -8.94
C GLU A 33 -28.44 -2.91 -7.54
N PHE A 34 -27.55 -2.42 -6.68
CA PHE A 34 -27.87 -2.11 -5.29
C PHE A 34 -28.17 -0.63 -5.03
N TYR A 35 -27.54 0.28 -5.78
CA TYR A 35 -27.53 1.71 -5.50
C TYR A 35 -27.76 2.53 -6.77
N GLY A 36 -29.02 2.62 -7.23
CA GLY A 36 -29.40 3.53 -8.31
C GLY A 36 -29.17 5.00 -7.94
N ARG A 37 -28.57 5.77 -8.85
CA ARG A 37 -28.21 7.19 -8.67
C ARG A 37 -28.88 8.04 -9.76
N PRO A 38 -30.21 8.19 -9.74
CA PRO A 38 -30.96 8.86 -10.81
C PRO A 38 -30.55 10.32 -11.01
N LEU A 39 -30.26 11.06 -9.92
CA LEU A 39 -29.81 12.46 -10.03
C LEU A 39 -28.43 12.56 -10.68
N LEU A 40 -27.48 11.70 -10.29
CA LEU A 40 -26.14 11.64 -10.91
C LEU A 40 -26.23 11.25 -12.39
N SER A 41 -27.10 10.28 -12.69
CA SER A 41 -27.36 9.80 -14.05
C SER A 41 -27.95 10.89 -14.95
N GLY A 42 -28.82 11.75 -14.42
CA GLY A 42 -29.37 12.88 -15.17
C GLY A 42 -28.34 13.92 -15.63
N PHE A 43 -27.18 14.00 -14.97
CA PHE A 43 -26.08 14.89 -15.37
C PHE A 43 -25.04 14.21 -16.26
N SER A 44 -25.16 12.90 -16.52
CA SER A 44 -24.24 12.13 -17.34
C SER A 44 -24.81 11.94 -18.74
N VAL A 45 -24.16 12.51 -19.75
CA VAL A 45 -24.57 12.37 -21.17
C VAL A 45 -24.70 10.90 -21.56
N ARG A 46 -23.69 10.08 -21.23
CA ARG A 46 -23.71 8.63 -21.49
C ARG A 46 -24.91 7.93 -20.85
N ALA A 47 -25.23 8.28 -19.60
CA ALA A 47 -26.32 7.65 -18.86
C ALA A 47 -27.69 8.01 -19.47
N VAL A 48 -27.88 9.28 -19.82
CA VAL A 48 -29.11 9.77 -20.45
C VAL A 48 -29.31 9.18 -21.85
N GLU A 49 -28.29 9.20 -22.70
CA GLU A 49 -28.39 8.69 -24.08
C GLU A 49 -28.67 7.17 -24.15
N ARG A 50 -28.17 6.41 -23.17
CA ARG A 50 -28.30 4.95 -23.14
C ARG A 50 -29.42 4.44 -22.22
N GLY A 51 -30.03 5.32 -21.42
CA GLY A 51 -31.03 4.91 -20.44
C GLY A 51 -30.47 3.99 -19.34
N ILE A 52 -29.21 4.19 -18.95
CA ILE A 52 -28.53 3.39 -17.92
C ILE A 52 -28.12 4.26 -16.74
N ASP A 53 -27.86 3.65 -15.58
CA ASP A 53 -27.28 4.36 -14.45
C ASP A 53 -25.85 4.83 -14.74
N ALA A 54 -25.44 5.99 -14.20
CA ALA A 54 -24.10 6.55 -14.34
C ALA A 54 -22.98 5.59 -13.90
N VAL A 55 -23.23 4.72 -12.91
CA VAL A 55 -22.24 3.73 -12.44
C VAL A 55 -22.37 2.37 -13.13
N ASN A 56 -23.29 2.21 -14.10
CA ASN A 56 -23.45 0.96 -14.82
C ASN A 56 -22.14 0.53 -15.50
N PRO A 57 -21.74 -0.75 -15.40
CA PRO A 57 -20.48 -1.24 -15.95
C PRO A 57 -20.39 -1.25 -17.50
N GLU A 58 -21.47 -1.03 -18.24
CA GLU A 58 -21.50 -1.17 -19.71
C GLU A 58 -20.97 0.05 -20.49
N GLY A 59 -19.80 -0.08 -21.13
CA GLY A 59 -19.21 0.97 -21.96
C GLY A 59 -18.11 1.77 -21.26
N GLU A 60 -17.92 3.03 -21.63
CA GLU A 60 -16.84 3.89 -21.08
C GLU A 60 -17.02 4.17 -19.59
N ARG A 61 -15.98 3.89 -18.80
CA ARG A 61 -15.99 4.02 -17.33
C ARG A 61 -15.05 5.12 -16.86
N GLY A 62 -15.37 5.70 -15.71
CA GLY A 62 -14.39 6.45 -14.91
C GLY A 62 -13.29 5.53 -14.37
N PHE A 63 -12.11 6.10 -14.15
CA PHE A 63 -10.90 5.40 -13.73
C PHE A 63 -11.15 4.49 -12.51
N CYS A 64 -10.58 3.28 -12.48
CA CYS A 64 -10.60 2.42 -11.30
C CYS A 64 -9.60 2.90 -10.27
N TRP A 65 -10.01 3.89 -9.49
CA TRP A 65 -9.21 4.37 -8.39
C TRP A 65 -9.20 3.37 -7.24
N PHE A 66 -8.00 3.05 -6.77
CA PHE A 66 -7.76 2.36 -5.51
C PHE A 66 -6.74 3.19 -4.73
N THR A 67 -7.06 3.53 -3.49
CA THR A 67 -6.14 4.26 -2.62
C THR A 67 -5.37 3.27 -1.74
N GLY A 68 -4.08 3.13 -1.99
CA GLY A 68 -3.16 2.52 -1.04
C GLY A 68 -2.75 3.53 0.03
N PHE A 69 -2.60 3.07 1.26
CA PHE A 69 -2.04 3.86 2.37
C PHE A 69 -0.62 3.41 2.67
N THR A 70 0.09 4.15 3.53
CA THR A 70 1.39 3.76 4.11
C THR A 70 2.61 3.71 3.18
N TRP A 71 2.56 4.40 2.03
CA TRP A 71 3.65 4.36 1.05
C TRP A 71 5.00 4.81 1.63
N VAL A 72 5.00 5.89 2.41
CA VAL A 72 6.21 6.46 3.02
C VAL A 72 6.73 5.53 4.11
N GLU A 73 5.85 5.04 4.98
CA GLU A 73 6.18 4.15 6.09
C GLU A 73 6.81 2.85 5.60
N ILE A 74 6.31 2.29 4.49
CA ILE A 74 6.89 1.10 3.87
C ILE A 74 8.31 1.40 3.35
N ALA A 75 8.50 2.50 2.62
CA ALA A 75 9.79 2.86 2.05
C ALA A 75 10.85 3.08 3.14
N VAL A 76 10.54 3.90 4.16
CA VAL A 76 11.49 4.19 5.24
C VAL A 76 11.77 2.97 6.12
N SER A 77 10.79 2.07 6.30
CA SER A 77 11.00 0.83 7.05
C SER A 77 11.93 -0.13 6.31
N LEU A 78 11.72 -0.32 5.00
CA LEU A 78 12.58 -1.16 4.18
C LEU A 78 14.01 -0.60 4.10
N ALA A 79 14.16 0.72 3.97
CA ALA A 79 15.46 1.38 3.95
C ALA A 79 16.20 1.25 5.29
N ALA A 80 15.50 1.43 6.42
CA ALA A 80 16.08 1.24 7.74
C ALA A 80 16.56 -0.20 7.96
N VAL A 81 15.77 -1.20 7.55
CA VAL A 81 16.16 -2.61 7.61
C VAL A 81 17.38 -2.89 6.71
N LYS A 82 17.37 -2.40 5.46
CA LYS A 82 18.50 -2.55 4.55
C LYS A 82 19.79 -1.99 5.16
N LYS A 83 19.74 -0.78 5.69
CA LYS A 83 20.91 -0.10 6.24
C LYS A 83 21.39 -0.76 7.53
N LEU A 84 20.54 -0.86 8.55
CA LEU A 84 20.98 -1.24 9.89
C LEU A 84 21.19 -2.76 10.05
N VAL A 85 20.51 -3.60 9.27
CA VAL A 85 20.60 -5.07 9.40
C VAL A 85 21.50 -5.68 8.33
N PHE A 86 21.48 -5.18 7.09
CA PHE A 86 22.23 -5.81 5.99
C PHE A 86 23.53 -5.09 5.62
N ASP A 87 23.51 -3.76 5.51
CA ASP A 87 24.67 -2.98 5.07
C ASP A 87 25.63 -2.74 6.26
N ASP A 88 25.18 -2.05 7.30
CA ASP A 88 25.97 -1.65 8.48
C ASP A 88 26.03 -2.77 9.54
N LYS A 89 25.06 -3.71 9.51
CA LYS A 89 24.99 -4.89 10.39
C LYS A 89 25.08 -4.59 11.89
N PHE A 90 24.50 -3.47 12.32
CA PHE A 90 24.33 -3.17 13.74
C PHE A 90 23.46 -4.21 14.45
N TYR A 91 22.50 -4.80 13.73
CA TYR A 91 21.56 -5.79 14.25
C TYR A 91 21.41 -6.98 13.32
N THR A 92 20.91 -8.10 13.84
CA THR A 92 20.52 -9.27 13.05
C THR A 92 19.02 -9.30 12.78
N MET A 93 18.59 -10.06 11.78
CA MET A 93 17.16 -10.28 11.51
C MET A 93 16.42 -10.90 12.71
N ASP A 94 17.05 -11.83 13.45
CA ASP A 94 16.46 -12.44 14.65
C ASP A 94 16.23 -11.39 15.75
N GLN A 95 17.20 -10.50 15.98
CA GLN A 95 17.02 -9.40 16.94
C GLN A 95 15.93 -8.43 16.50
N LEU A 96 15.86 -8.09 15.21
CA LEU A 96 14.79 -7.24 14.67
C LEU A 96 13.41 -7.88 14.90
N PHE A 97 13.25 -9.18 14.61
CA PHE A 97 11.98 -9.87 14.83
C PHE A 97 11.56 -9.87 16.30
N ARG A 98 12.49 -10.16 17.22
CA ARG A 98 12.21 -10.12 18.67
C ARG A 98 11.82 -8.71 19.12
N GLY A 99 12.53 -7.69 18.64
CA GLY A 99 12.20 -6.29 18.95
C GLY A 99 10.82 -5.88 18.43
N LEU A 100 10.43 -6.33 17.23
CA LEU A 100 9.09 -6.07 16.68
C LEU A 100 8.00 -6.83 17.46
N GLU A 101 8.21 -8.10 17.80
CA GLU A 101 7.25 -8.92 18.56
C GLU A 101 7.05 -8.40 19.99
N SER A 102 8.10 -7.89 20.64
CA SER A 102 8.02 -7.32 21.98
C SER A 102 7.55 -5.85 21.99
N ASN A 103 7.20 -5.28 20.84
CA ASN A 103 6.93 -3.84 20.71
C ASN A 103 8.06 -2.99 21.33
N TRP A 104 9.30 -3.40 21.07
CA TRP A 104 10.55 -2.81 21.53
C TRP A 104 10.86 -2.93 23.02
N ASP A 105 10.06 -3.64 23.81
CA ASP A 105 10.38 -3.92 25.22
C ASP A 105 11.68 -4.71 25.32
N GLY A 106 12.69 -4.16 26.01
CA GLY A 106 14.06 -4.67 26.08
C GLY A 106 14.91 -4.45 24.81
N TYR A 107 14.36 -3.78 23.80
CA TYR A 107 15.00 -3.46 22.52
C TYR A 107 14.82 -1.97 22.16
N GLU A 108 14.60 -1.10 23.14
CA GLU A 108 14.22 0.30 22.94
C GLU A 108 15.27 1.06 22.14
N GLN A 109 16.55 0.78 22.41
CA GLN A 109 17.66 1.39 21.65
C GLN A 109 17.63 1.00 20.17
N MET A 110 17.23 -0.24 19.85
CA MET A 110 17.10 -0.69 18.47
C MET A 110 15.96 0.04 17.76
N GLY A 111 14.82 0.20 18.42
CA GLY A 111 13.71 0.99 17.89
C GLY A 111 14.11 2.44 17.61
N LEU A 112 14.79 3.09 18.57
CA LEU A 112 15.32 4.43 18.40
C LEU A 112 16.36 4.52 17.28
N ASP A 113 17.22 3.52 17.12
CA ASP A 113 18.22 3.49 16.06
C ASP A 113 17.56 3.37 14.67
N LEU A 114 16.53 2.53 14.50
CA LEU A 114 15.78 2.44 13.25
C LEU A 114 15.07 3.76 12.89
N VAL A 115 14.58 4.49 13.89
CA VAL A 115 13.95 5.81 13.69
C VAL A 115 15.00 6.86 13.35
N ASN A 116 16.06 7.00 14.16
CA ASN A 116 16.97 8.14 14.10
C ASN A 116 18.14 7.95 13.13
N LYS A 117 18.60 6.72 12.93
CA LYS A 117 19.75 6.40 12.05
C LYS A 117 19.31 5.79 10.72
N GLY A 118 18.09 5.28 10.64
CA GLY A 118 17.51 4.79 9.39
C GLY A 118 17.25 5.95 8.41
N PRO A 119 17.52 5.79 7.11
CA PRO A 119 17.21 6.78 6.08
C PRO A 119 15.73 7.17 6.09
N LYS A 120 15.42 8.42 5.72
CA LYS A 120 14.07 8.98 5.74
C LYS A 120 13.75 9.67 4.42
N TRP A 121 12.65 9.24 3.81
CA TRP A 121 12.14 9.80 2.57
C TRP A 121 11.80 11.30 2.73
N GLY A 122 12.00 12.07 1.66
CA GLY A 122 11.72 13.51 1.63
C GLY A 122 12.89 14.40 2.09
N ASN A 123 14.11 13.86 2.14
CA ASN A 123 15.33 14.60 2.53
C ASN A 123 16.43 14.61 1.44
N GLU A 124 16.09 14.38 0.17
CA GLU A 124 17.07 14.31 -0.94
C GLU A 124 18.14 13.23 -0.70
N ASP A 125 17.73 12.11 -0.13
CA ASP A 125 18.59 10.95 0.16
C ASP A 125 18.30 9.82 -0.84
N ASP A 126 19.13 9.72 -1.88
CA ASP A 126 19.08 8.70 -2.94
C ASP A 126 18.99 7.26 -2.40
N TYR A 127 19.36 7.01 -1.14
CA TYR A 127 19.25 5.68 -0.55
C TYR A 127 17.79 5.23 -0.34
N VAL A 128 16.86 6.17 -0.10
CA VAL A 128 15.48 5.90 0.32
C VAL A 128 14.42 6.53 -0.60
N GLU A 129 14.82 7.35 -1.56
CA GLU A 129 13.97 7.81 -2.66
C GLU A 129 13.64 6.70 -3.67
#